data_AF-A0A1Z5HBK0-F1
#
_entry.id   AF-A0A1Z5HBK0-F1
#
_cell.length_a   1.000
_cell.length_b   1.000
_cell.length_c   1.000
_cell.angle_alpha   90.00
_cell.angle_beta   90.00
_cell.angle_gamma   90.00
#
_symmetry.space_group_name_H-M   'P 1'
#
loop_
_entity.id
_entity.type
_entity.pdbx_description
1 polymer ?
#
loop_
_entity_poly.entity_id
_entity_poly.type
_entity_poly.pdbx_seq_one_letter_code
_entity_poly.pdbx_strand_id
1 'polypeptide(L)'
;MKTDLTKDSIQSLIQGISIAPDQLSEHSLLTLQAIWKALYPRKKTPHLKTLLIREIAYHIQYKEHGALDQQSLRTLQTAKANYIRSRSGKGKSNNSKPDSNKTIPPKASHILADGAILKRQFNGRLYEVMVVIRDTKQYFLFNGDEHKSLSSIAKEITGAHWSGPRFFGLTKLKKKR
;
A
#
# COMPACT_ATOMS: atom_id res chain seq x y z
N MET A 1 -7.93 -34.99 -25.18
CA MET A 1 -8.31 -35.54 -23.86
C MET A 1 -8.76 -34.39 -22.99
N LYS A 2 -10.07 -34.24 -22.76
CA LYS A 2 -10.62 -33.27 -21.81
C LYS A 2 -10.45 -33.89 -20.43
N THR A 3 -9.57 -33.33 -19.61
CA THR A 3 -9.48 -33.69 -18.19
C THR A 3 -10.73 -33.16 -17.52
N ASP A 4 -11.77 -33.99 -17.45
CA ASP A 4 -12.97 -33.68 -16.66
C ASP A 4 -12.57 -33.77 -15.19
N LEU A 5 -12.07 -32.65 -14.64
CA LEU A 5 -11.88 -32.52 -13.20
C LEU A 5 -13.26 -32.65 -12.56
N THR A 6 -13.47 -33.75 -11.83
CA THR A 6 -14.72 -33.99 -11.10
C THR A 6 -14.93 -32.88 -10.07
N LYS A 7 -16.19 -32.58 -9.80
CA LYS A 7 -16.58 -31.48 -8.88
C LYS A 7 -15.92 -31.62 -7.50
N ASP A 8 -15.73 -32.85 -7.05
CA ASP A 8 -15.09 -33.18 -5.77
C ASP A 8 -13.58 -32.95 -5.79
N SER A 9 -12.89 -33.25 -6.90
CA SER A 9 -11.48 -32.89 -7.08
C SER A 9 -11.25 -31.38 -7.10
N ILE A 10 -12.19 -30.60 -7.66
CA ILE A 10 -12.12 -29.14 -7.65
C ILE A 10 -12.32 -28.60 -6.23
N GLN A 11 -13.22 -29.18 -5.43
CA GLN A 11 -13.41 -28.77 -4.02
C GLN A 11 -12.21 -29.11 -3.16
N SER A 12 -11.60 -30.29 -3.33
CA SER A 12 -10.37 -30.66 -2.65
C SER A 12 -9.21 -29.72 -3.00
N LEU A 13 -9.07 -29.33 -4.28
CA LEU A 13 -8.12 -28.31 -4.71
C LEU A 13 -8.39 -26.94 -4.07
N ILE A 14 -9.64 -26.50 -4.02
CA ILE A 14 -10.01 -25.24 -3.37
C ILE A 14 -9.61 -25.27 -1.88
N GLN A 15 -9.85 -26.39 -1.19
CA GLN A 15 -9.48 -26.55 0.21
C GLN A 15 -7.97 -26.55 0.41
N GLY A 16 -7.21 -27.24 -0.44
CA GLY A 16 -5.74 -27.24 -0.42
C GLY A 16 -5.14 -25.85 -0.67
N ILE A 17 -5.72 -25.10 -1.61
CA ILE A 17 -5.28 -23.75 -1.93
C ILE A 17 -5.65 -22.74 -0.82
N SER A 18 -6.75 -22.97 -0.09
CA SER A 18 -7.11 -22.14 1.09
C SER A 18 -6.02 -22.17 2.17
N ILE A 19 -5.31 -23.30 2.28
CA ILE A 19 -4.26 -23.51 3.30
C ILE A 19 -2.93 -22.84 2.90
N ALA A 20 -2.65 -22.74 1.59
CA ALA A 20 -1.41 -22.16 1.07
C ALA A 20 -1.70 -21.22 -0.13
N PRO A 21 -2.16 -19.98 0.11
CA PRO A 21 -2.51 -19.05 -0.96
C PRO A 21 -1.31 -18.65 -1.85
N ASP A 22 -0.08 -18.84 -1.35
CA ASP A 22 1.15 -18.49 -2.07
C ASP A 22 1.43 -19.43 -3.26
N GLN A 23 0.88 -20.65 -3.22
CA GLN A 23 1.06 -21.70 -4.24
C GLN A 23 0.12 -21.54 -5.44
N LEU A 24 -0.79 -20.55 -5.44
CA LEU A 24 -1.71 -20.26 -6.54
C LEU A 24 -1.01 -20.01 -7.89
N SER A 25 0.21 -19.50 -7.85
CA SER A 25 1.01 -19.20 -9.04
C SER A 25 1.55 -20.45 -9.75
N GLU A 26 1.70 -21.56 -9.01
CA GLU A 26 2.27 -22.81 -9.49
C GLU A 26 1.25 -23.65 -10.27
N HIS A 27 -0.04 -23.45 -10.01
CA HIS A 27 -1.10 -24.18 -10.71
C HIS A 27 -1.23 -23.81 -12.20
N SER A 28 -1.60 -24.80 -13.00
CA SER A 28 -1.78 -24.63 -14.45
C SER A 28 -2.95 -23.70 -14.77
N LEU A 29 -2.90 -23.03 -15.92
CA LEU A 29 -3.98 -22.14 -16.37
C LEU A 29 -5.33 -22.86 -16.52
N LEU A 30 -5.32 -24.12 -16.98
CA LEU A 30 -6.51 -24.94 -17.10
C LEU A 30 -7.14 -25.26 -15.73
N THR A 31 -6.30 -25.58 -14.74
CA THR A 31 -6.74 -25.80 -13.36
C THR A 31 -7.37 -24.54 -12.77
N LEU A 32 -6.74 -23.38 -12.94
CA LEU A 32 -7.27 -22.10 -12.47
C LEU A 32 -8.59 -21.72 -13.15
N GLN A 33 -8.75 -22.02 -14.44
CA GLN A 33 -10.02 -21.80 -15.15
C GLN A 33 -11.14 -22.73 -14.67
N ALA A 34 -10.82 -23.99 -14.34
CA ALA A 34 -11.79 -24.92 -13.77
C ALA A 34 -12.26 -24.45 -12.39
N ILE A 35 -11.32 -24.03 -11.52
CA ILE A 35 -11.61 -23.43 -10.22
C ILE A 35 -12.45 -22.17 -10.38
N TRP A 36 -12.09 -21.29 -11.32
CA TRP A 36 -12.87 -20.08 -11.64
C TRP A 36 -14.32 -20.39 -12.02
N LYS A 37 -14.54 -21.36 -12.91
CA LYS A 37 -15.89 -21.75 -13.33
C LYS A 37 -16.70 -22.32 -12.17
N ALA A 38 -16.07 -23.07 -11.27
CA ALA A 38 -16.72 -23.58 -10.07
C ALA A 38 -17.10 -22.46 -9.09
N LEU A 39 -16.24 -21.45 -8.92
CA LEU A 39 -16.48 -20.30 -8.04
C LEU A 39 -17.49 -19.30 -8.64
N TYR A 40 -17.49 -19.10 -9.96
CA TYR A 40 -18.35 -18.14 -10.65
C TYR A 40 -19.01 -18.71 -11.91
N PRO A 41 -20.02 -19.58 -11.77
CA PRO A 41 -20.66 -20.23 -12.92
C PRO A 41 -21.26 -19.27 -13.96
N ARG A 42 -21.62 -18.04 -13.54
CA ARG A 42 -22.30 -17.04 -14.39
C ARG A 42 -21.36 -15.98 -15.00
N LYS A 43 -20.06 -15.97 -14.66
CA LYS A 43 -19.11 -14.96 -15.15
C LYS A 43 -18.26 -15.52 -16.27
N LYS A 44 -17.95 -14.69 -17.28
CA LYS A 44 -16.97 -15.04 -18.31
C LYS A 44 -15.61 -15.26 -17.67
N THR A 45 -14.93 -16.34 -18.05
CA THR A 45 -13.58 -16.68 -17.55
C THR A 45 -12.56 -15.69 -18.11
N PRO A 46 -11.78 -15.00 -17.27
CA PRO A 46 -10.62 -14.24 -17.73
C PRO A 46 -9.63 -15.17 -18.46
N HIS A 47 -9.05 -14.71 -19.57
CA HIS A 47 -8.00 -15.46 -20.28
C HIS A 47 -6.63 -15.30 -19.63
N LEU A 48 -6.42 -14.24 -18.85
CA LEU A 48 -5.15 -13.93 -18.22
C LEU A 48 -4.99 -14.70 -16.90
N LYS A 49 -3.90 -15.46 -16.78
CA LYS A 49 -3.53 -16.21 -15.56
C LYS A 49 -3.46 -15.30 -14.33
N THR A 50 -2.91 -14.10 -14.49
CA THR A 50 -2.77 -13.10 -13.42
C THR A 50 -4.11 -12.65 -12.85
N LEU A 51 -5.12 -12.46 -13.70
CA LEU A 51 -6.47 -12.10 -13.26
C LEU A 51 -7.16 -13.26 -12.55
N LEU A 52 -7.00 -14.48 -13.06
CA LEU A 52 -7.52 -15.69 -12.40
C LEU A 52 -6.93 -15.86 -11.00
N ILE A 53 -5.60 -15.77 -10.86
CA ILE A 53 -4.92 -15.84 -9.56
C ILE A 53 -5.45 -14.78 -8.60
N ARG A 54 -5.50 -13.52 -9.06
CA ARG A 54 -5.93 -12.39 -8.23
C ARG A 54 -7.34 -12.60 -7.67
N GLU A 55 -8.26 -13.01 -8.51
CA GLU A 55 -9.66 -13.11 -8.13
C GLU A 55 -9.94 -14.39 -7.31
N ILE A 56 -9.26 -15.50 -7.59
CA ILE A 56 -9.32 -16.72 -6.76
C ILE A 56 -8.73 -16.43 -5.37
N ALA A 57 -7.57 -15.77 -5.30
CA ALA A 57 -6.96 -15.35 -4.03
C ALA A 57 -7.90 -14.45 -3.23
N TYR A 58 -8.53 -13.48 -3.89
CA TYR A 58 -9.52 -12.61 -3.26
C TYR A 58 -10.71 -13.40 -2.69
N HIS A 59 -11.21 -14.41 -3.40
CA HIS A 59 -12.32 -15.24 -2.92
C HIS A 59 -11.97 -16.10 -1.70
N ILE A 60 -10.77 -16.65 -1.69
CA ILE A 60 -10.25 -17.41 -0.54
C ILE A 60 -10.11 -16.49 0.66
N GLN A 61 -9.45 -15.35 0.48
CA GLN A 61 -9.29 -14.34 1.54
C GLN A 61 -10.64 -13.85 2.06
N TYR A 62 -11.62 -13.64 1.18
CA TYR A 62 -12.97 -13.23 1.56
C TYR A 62 -13.71 -14.30 2.37
N LYS A 63 -13.49 -15.59 2.09
CA LYS A 63 -14.08 -16.69 2.88
C LYS A 63 -13.49 -16.76 4.28
N GLU A 64 -12.18 -16.61 4.41
CA GLU A 64 -11.47 -16.72 5.69
C GLU A 64 -11.65 -15.47 6.56
N HIS A 65 -11.50 -14.28 5.98
CA HIS A 65 -11.48 -13.01 6.70
C HIS A 65 -12.79 -12.21 6.62
N GLY A 66 -13.74 -12.67 5.81
CA GLY A 66 -14.99 -11.95 5.56
C GLY A 66 -14.81 -10.72 4.67
N ALA A 67 -15.87 -9.91 4.58
CA ALA A 67 -15.81 -8.62 3.91
C ALA A 67 -14.94 -7.62 4.68
N LEU A 68 -14.36 -6.65 3.98
CA LEU A 68 -13.69 -5.53 4.65
C LEU A 68 -14.70 -4.80 5.56
N ASP A 69 -14.27 -4.51 6.78
CA ASP A 69 -15.05 -3.72 7.73
C ASP A 69 -15.48 -2.36 7.14
N GLN A 70 -16.65 -1.86 7.57
CA GLN A 70 -17.23 -0.63 7.08
C GLN A 70 -16.31 0.59 7.30
N GLN A 71 -15.51 0.58 8.37
CA GLN A 71 -14.50 1.64 8.60
C GLN A 71 -13.35 1.56 7.60
N SER A 72 -12.89 0.33 7.30
CA SER A 72 -11.85 0.08 6.30
C SER A 72 -12.31 0.48 4.90
N LEU A 73 -13.56 0.16 4.54
CA LEU A 73 -14.17 0.58 3.28
C LEU A 73 -14.28 2.11 3.17
N ARG A 74 -14.72 2.80 4.22
CA ARG A 74 -14.77 4.27 4.25
C ARG A 74 -13.39 4.88 4.07
N THR A 75 -12.38 4.31 4.72
CA THR A 75 -10.99 4.76 4.59
C THR A 75 -10.50 4.62 3.15
N LEU A 76 -10.73 3.46 2.51
CA LEU A 76 -10.38 3.22 1.12
C LEU A 76 -11.13 4.13 0.13
N GLN A 77 -12.43 4.35 0.34
CA GLN A 77 -13.22 5.28 -0.48
C GLN A 77 -12.69 6.70 -0.37
N THR A 78 -12.35 7.14 0.85
CA THR A 78 -11.78 8.46 1.10
C THR A 78 -10.42 8.61 0.44
N ALA A 79 -9.56 7.59 0.55
CA ALA A 79 -8.25 7.55 -0.09
C ALA A 79 -8.37 7.59 -1.64
N LYS A 80 -9.29 6.81 -2.21
CA LYS A 80 -9.59 6.83 -3.66
C LYS A 80 -10.06 8.21 -4.12
N ALA A 81 -10.99 8.83 -3.40
CA ALA A 81 -11.48 10.17 -3.71
C ALA A 81 -10.36 11.22 -3.65
N ASN A 82 -9.48 11.13 -2.66
CA ASN A 82 -8.32 12.02 -2.53
C ASN A 82 -7.30 11.80 -3.65
N TYR A 83 -7.04 10.55 -4.06
CA TYR A 83 -6.17 10.22 -5.20
C TYR A 83 -6.72 10.77 -6.53
N ILE A 84 -8.03 10.61 -6.77
CA ILE A 84 -8.67 11.16 -7.97
C ILE A 84 -8.63 12.69 -7.95
N ARG A 85 -8.84 13.31 -6.78
CA ARG A 85 -8.78 14.77 -6.61
C ARG A 85 -7.36 15.33 -6.79
N SER A 86 -6.34 14.61 -6.33
CA SER A 86 -4.93 15.02 -6.53
C SER A 86 -4.50 14.88 -7.98
N ARG A 87 -5.01 13.87 -8.70
CA ARG A 87 -4.73 13.65 -10.13
C ARG A 87 -5.48 14.59 -11.07
N SER A 88 -6.66 15.08 -10.67
CA SER A 88 -7.53 15.94 -11.50
C SER A 88 -7.26 17.44 -11.34
N GLY A 89 -6.31 17.87 -10.51
CA GLY A 89 -5.89 19.29 -10.37
C GLY A 89 -6.98 20.25 -9.86
N LYS A 90 -8.22 19.78 -9.63
CA LYS A 90 -9.41 20.60 -9.35
C LYS A 90 -9.83 20.49 -7.89
N GLY A 91 -8.91 20.78 -6.97
CA GLY A 91 -9.20 20.89 -5.54
C GLY A 91 -9.57 22.32 -5.15
N LYS A 92 -10.87 22.65 -5.14
CA LYS A 92 -11.40 23.86 -4.50
C LYS A 92 -11.09 23.81 -3.00
N SER A 93 -10.31 24.78 -2.52
CA SER A 93 -10.01 24.96 -1.10
C SER A 93 -11.16 25.71 -0.44
N ASN A 94 -12.09 24.99 0.19
CA ASN A 94 -13.07 25.64 1.07
C ASN A 94 -12.34 26.05 2.35
N ASN A 95 -12.22 27.36 2.50
CA ASN A 95 -11.46 28.04 3.53
C ASN A 95 -12.36 28.22 4.77
N SER A 96 -12.49 27.16 5.58
CA SER A 96 -13.13 27.27 6.90
C SER A 96 -12.06 27.70 7.91
N LYS A 97 -12.15 28.95 8.39
CA LYS A 97 -11.38 29.51 9.50
C LYS A 97 -11.35 28.52 10.68
N PRO A 98 -10.21 28.24 11.33
CA PRO A 98 -10.21 27.46 12.56
C PRO A 98 -10.51 28.41 13.73
N ASP A 99 -11.62 28.14 14.39
CA ASP A 99 -11.96 28.69 15.69
C ASP A 99 -11.00 28.11 16.74
N SER A 100 -10.48 28.99 17.58
CA SER A 100 -9.42 28.73 18.54
C SER A 100 -9.98 28.10 19.81
N ASN A 101 -10.28 26.80 19.78
CA ASN A 101 -10.26 25.92 20.96
C ASN A 101 -10.81 24.53 20.59
N LYS A 102 -9.92 23.63 20.17
CA LYS A 102 -10.16 22.20 20.36
C LYS A 102 -8.84 21.44 20.29
N THR A 103 -8.52 20.81 21.42
CA THR A 103 -7.67 19.63 21.58
C THR A 103 -6.98 19.16 20.30
N ILE A 104 -5.67 19.41 20.25
CA ILE A 104 -4.76 18.96 19.20
C ILE A 104 -4.93 17.44 19.04
N PRO A 105 -5.54 16.94 17.94
CA PRO A 105 -5.38 15.54 17.58
C PRO A 105 -3.92 15.36 17.13
N PRO A 106 -3.26 14.23 17.42
CA PRO A 106 -1.87 14.01 17.00
C PRO A 106 -1.78 14.23 15.50
N LYS A 107 -0.97 15.22 15.14
CA LYS A 107 -0.64 15.67 13.79
C LYS A 107 -0.50 14.46 12.87
N ALA A 108 -1.49 14.25 11.98
CA ALA A 108 -1.52 13.19 10.97
C ALA A 108 -0.10 12.99 10.41
N SER A 109 0.48 11.87 10.82
CA SER A 109 1.91 11.70 11.00
C SER A 109 2.60 11.44 9.66
N HIS A 110 3.84 11.93 9.59
CA HIS A 110 4.81 11.73 8.51
C HIS A 110 5.24 10.25 8.36
N ILE A 111 4.32 9.29 8.50
CA ILE A 111 4.62 7.87 8.33
C ILE A 111 4.88 7.67 6.85
N LEU A 112 6.15 7.45 6.52
CA LEU A 112 6.54 7.05 5.17
C LEU A 112 6.36 5.54 5.04
N ALA A 113 6.16 5.07 3.82
CA ALA A 113 6.09 3.64 3.56
C ALA A 113 7.41 2.95 3.92
N ASP A 114 7.33 1.72 4.41
CA ASP A 114 8.50 0.87 4.62
C ASP A 114 9.24 0.65 3.29
N GLY A 115 10.56 0.69 3.32
CA GLY A 115 11.41 0.62 2.13
C GLY A 115 11.42 1.87 1.23
N ALA A 116 10.72 2.95 1.59
CA ALA A 116 10.76 4.18 0.80
C ALA A 116 12.16 4.80 0.77
N ILE A 117 12.61 5.27 -0.40
CA ILE A 117 13.92 5.94 -0.56
C ILE A 117 13.69 7.44 -0.71
N LEU A 118 14.24 8.23 0.19
CA LEU A 118 14.29 9.68 0.13
C LEU A 118 15.59 10.13 -0.51
N LYS A 119 15.48 10.91 -1.59
CA LYS A 119 16.64 11.47 -2.29
C LYS A 119 16.76 12.96 -2.01
N ARG A 120 17.97 13.44 -1.74
CA ARG A 120 18.25 14.87 -1.55
C ARG A 120 19.59 15.25 -2.15
N GLN A 121 19.59 16.26 -3.01
CA GLN A 121 20.82 16.91 -3.45
C GLN A 121 21.22 18.04 -2.50
N PHE A 122 22.47 18.03 -2.05
CA PHE A 122 23.05 19.07 -1.20
C PHE A 122 24.56 19.19 -1.47
N ASN A 123 25.08 20.42 -1.61
CA ASN A 123 26.48 20.69 -1.97
C ASN A 123 27.01 19.85 -3.15
N GLY A 124 26.21 19.71 -4.21
CA GLY A 124 26.60 18.94 -5.40
C GLY A 124 26.59 17.42 -5.23
N ARG A 125 26.30 16.88 -4.04
CA ARG A 125 26.19 15.44 -3.78
C ARG A 125 24.73 15.02 -3.62
N LEU A 126 24.40 13.84 -4.15
CA LEU A 126 23.09 13.20 -3.96
C LEU A 126 23.17 12.24 -2.77
N TYR A 127 22.24 12.42 -1.84
CA TYR A 127 22.09 11.61 -0.62
C TYR A 127 20.82 10.78 -0.71
N GLU A 128 20.91 9.51 -0.35
CA GLU A 128 19.78 8.57 -0.34
C GLU A 128 19.57 8.04 1.08
N VAL A 129 18.32 8.05 1.54
CA VAL A 129 17.92 7.57 2.86
C VAL A 129 16.80 6.57 2.69
N MET A 130 16.97 5.36 3.23
CA MET A 130 15.94 4.33 3.20
C MET A 130 15.13 4.36 4.49
N VAL A 131 13.81 4.24 4.37
CA VAL A 131 12.90 4.11 5.51
C VAL A 131 12.77 2.64 5.89
N VAL A 132 12.87 2.35 7.18
CA VAL A 132 12.66 1.00 7.74
C VAL A 132 11.64 1.09 8.88
N ILE A 133 10.63 0.23 8.89
CA ILE A 133 9.64 0.15 9.95
C ILE A 133 9.88 -1.11 10.80
N ARG A 134 10.01 -0.94 12.12
CA ARG A 134 10.10 -2.04 13.10
C ARG A 134 9.19 -1.77 14.27
N ASP A 135 8.40 -2.75 14.67
CA ASP A 135 7.55 -2.72 15.87
C ASP A 135 6.78 -1.40 16.01
N THR A 136 6.16 -0.94 14.92
CA THR A 136 5.39 0.33 14.80
C THR A 136 6.20 1.63 14.85
N LYS A 137 7.53 1.57 14.89
CA LYS A 137 8.43 2.74 14.86
C LYS A 137 9.16 2.85 13.53
N GLN A 138 9.42 4.08 13.11
CA GLN A 138 10.11 4.40 11.87
C GLN A 138 11.59 4.72 12.13
N TYR A 139 12.46 4.07 11.39
CA TYR A 139 13.90 4.23 11.37
C TYR A 139 14.35 4.62 9.96
N PHE A 140 15.58 5.14 9.87
CA PHE A 140 16.14 5.64 8.63
C PHE A 140 17.56 5.12 8.46
N LEU A 141 17.83 4.42 7.37
CA LEU A 141 19.17 3.96 7.01
C LEU A 141 19.85 4.98 6.11
N PHE A 142 21.05 5.40 6.48
CA PHE A 142 21.87 6.35 5.75
C PHE A 142 23.35 5.97 5.86
N ASN A 143 24.06 5.85 4.74
CA ASN A 143 25.48 5.45 4.70
C ASN A 143 25.83 4.14 5.46
N GLY A 144 24.86 3.25 5.65
CA GLY A 144 25.04 2.00 6.43
C GLY A 144 24.68 2.13 7.91
N ASP A 145 24.43 3.34 8.40
CA ASP A 145 24.04 3.61 9.77
C ASP A 145 22.53 3.82 9.93
N GLU A 146 22.03 3.47 11.12
CA GLU A 146 20.62 3.59 11.48
C GLU A 146 20.36 4.84 12.32
N HIS A 147 19.39 5.64 11.88
CA HIS A 147 18.95 6.86 12.56
C HIS A 147 17.50 6.79 12.99
N LYS A 148 17.23 7.34 14.18
CA LYS A 148 15.87 7.45 14.75
C LYS A 148 15.05 8.60 14.15
N SER A 149 15.67 9.51 13.39
CA SER A 149 14.97 10.65 12.77
C SER A 149 15.71 11.24 11.57
N LEU A 150 14.94 11.82 10.63
CA LEU A 150 15.49 12.58 9.50
C LEU A 150 16.27 13.83 9.91
N SER A 151 15.97 14.42 11.07
CA SER A 151 16.70 15.59 11.56
C SER A 151 18.13 15.21 11.97
N SER A 152 18.35 13.99 12.45
CA SER A 152 19.70 13.46 12.70
C SER A 152 20.50 13.40 11.41
N ILE A 153 19.92 12.82 10.36
CA ILE A 153 20.57 12.70 9.06
C ILE A 153 20.80 14.08 8.43
N ALA A 154 19.83 14.99 8.53
CA ALA A 154 20.00 16.35 8.02
C ALA A 154 21.14 17.08 8.73
N LYS A 155 21.31 16.90 10.05
CA LYS A 155 22.43 17.46 10.80
C LYS A 155 23.77 16.85 10.38
N GLU A 156 23.81 15.55 10.12
CA GLU A 156 25.01 14.87 9.64
C GLU A 156 25.41 15.34 8.23
N ILE A 157 24.44 15.50 7.33
CA ILE A 157 24.71 15.99 5.96
C ILE A 157 25.13 17.46 5.95
N THR A 158 24.45 18.31 6.73
CA THR A 158 24.63 19.78 6.65
C THR A 158 25.56 20.36 7.69
N GLY A 159 25.93 19.61 8.73
CA GLY A 159 26.66 20.09 9.92
C GLY A 159 25.84 21.02 10.83
N ALA A 160 24.63 21.42 10.43
CA ALA A 160 23.79 22.40 11.13
C ALA A 160 22.43 21.81 11.50
N HIS A 161 21.74 22.43 12.46
CA HIS A 161 20.40 21.97 12.85
C HIS A 161 19.36 22.34 11.79
N TRP A 162 18.91 21.36 11.02
CA TRP A 162 17.81 21.48 10.05
C TRP A 162 16.63 20.61 10.45
N SER A 163 15.41 21.07 10.15
CA SER A 163 14.23 20.21 10.18
C SER A 163 14.38 19.13 9.11
N GLY A 164 14.60 17.87 9.52
CA GLY A 164 14.77 16.73 8.61
C GLY A 164 13.66 16.63 7.55
N PRO A 165 12.37 16.62 7.95
CA PRO A 165 11.28 16.61 6.99
C PRO A 165 11.34 17.78 5.97
N ARG A 166 11.77 18.96 6.39
CA ARG A 166 11.92 20.11 5.47
C ARG A 166 13.10 19.92 4.53
N PHE A 167 14.23 19.45 5.04
CA PHE A 167 15.43 19.16 4.26
C PHE A 167 15.15 18.14 3.14
N PHE A 168 14.39 17.09 3.46
CA PHE A 168 13.95 16.06 2.50
C PHE A 168 12.66 16.40 1.75
N GLY A 169 12.14 17.62 1.85
CA GLY A 169 10.97 18.07 1.05
C GLY A 169 9.63 17.43 1.46
N LEU A 170 9.52 16.84 2.65
CA LEU A 170 8.34 16.16 3.19
C LEU A 170 7.33 17.12 3.84
N THR A 171 7.54 18.43 3.75
CA THR A 171 6.58 19.43 4.23
C THR A 171 5.55 19.73 3.14
N LYS A 172 4.27 19.88 3.53
CA LYS A 172 3.21 20.30 2.61
C LYS A 172 3.66 21.54 1.82
N LEU A 173 3.70 21.42 0.50
CA LEU A 173 3.90 22.54 -0.40
C LEU A 173 2.88 23.63 -0.05
N LYS A 174 3.36 24.78 0.44
CA LYS A 174 2.51 25.97 0.56
C LYS A 174 2.12 26.35 -0.87
N LYS A 175 0.83 26.26 -1.19
CA LYS A 175 0.27 26.75 -2.44
C LYS A 175 0.66 28.22 -2.57
N LYS A 176 1.46 28.56 -3.58
CA LYS A 176 1.83 29.94 -3.87
C LYS A 176 0.53 30.71 -4.13
N ARG A 177 0.33 31.81 -3.39
CA ARG A 177 -0.85 32.68 -3.51
C ARG A 177 -0.79 33.43 -4.83
#